data_AF-A0AAE7BEX5-F1
#
_entry.id   AF-A0AAE7BEX5-F1
#
_cell.length_a   1.000
_cell.length_b   1.000
_cell.length_c   1.000
_cell.angle_alpha   90.00
_cell.angle_beta   90.00
_cell.angle_gamma   90.00
#
_symmetry.space_group_name_H-M   'P 1'
#
loop_
_entity.id
_entity.type
_entity.pdbx_description
1 polymer ?
#
loop_
_entity_poly.entity_id
_entity_poly.type
_entity_poly.pdbx_seq_one_letter_code
_entity_poly.pdbx_strand_id
1 'polypeptide(L)'
;MKLVNYQLQTQIEYLSENKINSHFKDYLKSVLQDTTKPYYQRADYIGLSLNEIKSKIDTLSSDISELQALKKKLSNALEIAKVQVAEIFLANGIDRIDGNIISSLTLTNPTTKTKDEIIIKNEDALINLGYVKFSVDLEAVEKALKTKEGKKELKKFVEVTPITISSPAKIKVNIKRTSVNNTQTVETDEILVIEQEIENEDEKLVA
;
A
#
# COMPACT_ATOMS: atom_id res chain seq x y z
N MET A 1 -8.39 -19.62 -1.06
CA MET A 1 -8.66 -18.88 0.20
C MET A 1 -9.35 -19.85 1.14
N LYS A 2 -8.78 -20.15 2.31
CA LYS A 2 -9.49 -21.02 3.29
C LYS A 2 -10.70 -20.26 3.81
N LEU A 3 -11.85 -20.92 3.96
CA LEU A 3 -13.12 -20.35 4.44
C LEU A 3 -13.22 -20.25 5.96
N VAL A 4 -12.10 -20.28 6.68
CA VAL A 4 -12.12 -20.13 8.14
C VAL A 4 -12.19 -18.64 8.42
N ASN A 5 -13.41 -18.14 8.65
CA ASN A 5 -13.62 -16.76 9.04
C ASN A 5 -13.42 -16.65 10.55
N TYR A 6 -12.24 -16.21 10.98
CA TYR A 6 -12.03 -15.95 12.40
C TYR A 6 -12.86 -14.73 12.80
N GLN A 7 -13.68 -14.84 13.86
CA GLN A 7 -14.44 -13.71 14.37
C GLN A 7 -13.52 -12.51 14.66
N LEU A 8 -12.32 -12.75 15.22
CA LEU A 8 -11.31 -11.72 15.41
C LEU A 8 -10.83 -11.08 14.10
N GLN A 9 -10.68 -11.85 13.02
CA GLN A 9 -10.32 -11.32 11.70
C GLN A 9 -11.39 -10.36 11.19
N THR A 10 -12.66 -10.74 11.28
CA THR A 10 -13.78 -9.86 10.90
C THR A 10 -13.78 -8.57 11.74
N GLN A 11 -13.56 -8.67 13.05
CA GLN A 11 -13.43 -7.50 13.92
C GLN A 11 -12.24 -6.60 13.57
N ILE A 12 -11.11 -7.19 13.12
CA ILE A 12 -9.95 -6.43 12.62
C ILE A 12 -10.29 -5.67 11.34
N GLU A 13 -11.05 -6.26 10.42
CA GLU A 13 -11.45 -5.63 9.15
C GLU A 13 -12.35 -4.40 9.34
N TYR A 14 -13.15 -4.37 10.42
CA TYR A 14 -14.01 -3.24 10.74
C TYR A 14 -13.31 -2.12 11.54
N LEU A 15 -12.04 -2.29 11.91
CA LEU A 15 -11.27 -1.24 12.58
C LEU A 15 -11.14 -0.02 11.68
N SER A 16 -11.45 1.14 12.24
CA SER A 16 -11.30 2.42 11.55
C SER A 16 -10.84 3.50 12.53
N GLU A 17 -10.14 4.50 12.01
CA GLU A 17 -9.61 5.62 12.80
C GLU A 17 -10.73 6.50 13.38
N ASN A 18 -11.91 6.49 12.74
CA ASN A 18 -13.06 7.34 13.07
C ASN A 18 -14.09 6.67 13.99
N LYS A 19 -13.87 5.43 14.45
CA LYS A 19 -14.82 4.69 15.31
C LYS A 19 -14.22 4.38 16.68
N ILE A 20 -15.10 4.29 17.67
CA ILE A 20 -14.74 3.84 19.01
C ILE A 20 -14.43 2.33 18.94
N ASN A 21 -13.15 1.99 19.00
CA ASN A 21 -12.67 0.60 18.94
C ASN A 21 -12.69 -0.11 20.31
N SER A 22 -13.58 0.30 21.23
CA SER A 22 -13.72 -0.30 22.57
C SER A 22 -14.10 -1.77 22.49
N HIS A 23 -15.10 -2.09 21.66
CA HIS A 23 -15.57 -3.46 21.44
C HIS A 23 -14.46 -4.41 20.98
N PHE A 24 -13.57 -3.94 20.08
CA PHE A 24 -12.41 -4.72 19.66
C PHE A 24 -11.43 -4.97 20.81
N LYS A 25 -11.16 -3.95 21.63
CA LYS A 25 -10.27 -4.09 22.79
C LYS A 25 -10.83 -5.06 23.82
N ASP A 26 -12.13 -5.01 24.08
CA ASP A 26 -12.78 -5.87 25.07
C ASP A 26 -12.89 -7.32 24.57
N TYR A 27 -13.15 -7.51 23.27
CA TYR A 27 -13.06 -8.82 22.64
C TYR A 27 -11.64 -9.38 22.64
N LEU A 28 -10.63 -8.57 22.37
CA LEU A 28 -9.24 -9.01 22.44
C LEU A 28 -8.84 -9.40 23.88
N LYS A 29 -9.33 -8.67 24.88
CA LYS A 29 -9.16 -9.04 26.29
C LYS A 29 -9.84 -10.35 26.62
N SER A 30 -11.08 -10.58 26.17
CA SER A 30 -11.78 -11.85 26.44
C SER A 30 -11.03 -13.03 25.84
N VAL A 31 -10.53 -12.91 24.61
CA VAL A 31 -9.69 -13.92 23.95
C VAL A 31 -8.39 -14.19 24.74
N LEU A 32 -7.73 -13.14 25.26
CA LEU A 32 -6.49 -13.29 26.03
C LEU A 32 -6.71 -13.81 27.45
N GLN A 33 -7.87 -13.55 28.05
CA GLN A 33 -8.20 -13.90 29.43
C GLN A 33 -9.03 -15.19 29.54
N ASP A 34 -9.44 -15.77 28.42
CA ASP A 34 -10.13 -17.06 28.38
C ASP A 34 -9.26 -18.13 29.05
N THR A 35 -9.63 -18.56 30.26
CA THR A 35 -8.92 -19.58 31.05
C THR A 35 -9.27 -20.99 30.62
N THR A 36 -10.29 -21.16 29.77
CA THR A 36 -10.67 -22.47 29.23
C THR A 36 -9.65 -22.99 28.22
N LYS A 37 -8.82 -22.10 27.65
CA LYS A 37 -7.87 -22.43 26.58
C LYS A 37 -6.42 -22.22 26.99
N PRO A 38 -5.51 -23.11 26.55
CA PRO A 38 -4.08 -22.92 26.73
C PRO A 38 -3.53 -21.63 26.13
N TYR A 39 -2.47 -21.09 26.74
CA TYR A 39 -1.83 -19.84 26.30
C TYR A 39 -1.40 -19.85 24.82
N TYR A 40 -0.87 -20.97 24.34
CA TYR A 40 -0.39 -21.07 22.96
C TYR A 40 -1.53 -21.01 21.94
N GLN A 41 -2.70 -21.63 22.21
CA GLN A 41 -3.85 -21.57 21.30
C GLN A 41 -4.40 -20.14 21.18
N ARG A 42 -4.43 -19.38 22.28
CA ARG A 42 -4.82 -17.96 22.26
C ARG A 42 -3.86 -17.11 21.44
N ALA A 43 -2.56 -17.37 21.56
CA ALA A 43 -1.53 -16.69 20.77
C ALA A 43 -1.63 -17.06 19.27
N ASP A 44 -1.85 -18.34 18.96
CA ASP A 44 -2.01 -18.82 17.58
C ASP A 44 -3.26 -18.23 16.93
N TYR A 45 -4.39 -18.15 17.65
CA TYR A 45 -5.62 -17.53 17.15
C TYR A 45 -5.43 -16.05 16.75
N ILE A 46 -4.77 -15.26 17.60
CA ILE A 46 -4.46 -13.85 17.30
C ILE A 46 -3.46 -13.75 16.15
N GLY A 47 -2.40 -14.57 16.19
CA GLY A 47 -1.35 -14.58 15.18
C GLY A 47 -1.86 -14.95 13.79
N LEU A 48 -2.71 -15.99 13.70
CA LEU A 48 -3.35 -16.44 12.46
C LEU A 48 -4.32 -15.39 11.92
N SER A 49 -5.15 -14.79 12.78
CA SER A 49 -6.08 -13.73 12.38
C SER A 49 -5.35 -12.52 11.77
N LEU A 50 -4.26 -12.08 12.39
CA LEU A 50 -3.42 -10.99 11.86
C LEU A 50 -2.71 -11.39 10.55
N ASN A 51 -2.22 -12.63 10.47
CA ASN A 51 -1.55 -13.12 9.27
C ASN A 51 -2.50 -13.27 8.07
N GLU A 52 -3.77 -13.59 8.30
CA GLU A 52 -4.77 -13.68 7.24
C GLU A 52 -5.03 -12.29 6.62
N ILE A 53 -5.17 -11.25 7.45
CA ILE A 53 -5.28 -9.87 6.95
C ILE A 53 -4.05 -9.48 6.14
N LYS A 54 -2.85 -9.82 6.62
CA LYS A 54 -1.62 -9.61 5.86
C LYS A 54 -1.65 -10.36 4.52
N SER A 55 -2.09 -11.61 4.50
CA SER A 55 -2.18 -12.43 3.29
C SER A 55 -3.19 -11.85 2.28
N LYS A 56 -4.32 -11.30 2.75
CA LYS A 56 -5.27 -10.54 1.92
C LYS A 56 -4.61 -9.31 1.31
N ILE A 57 -3.85 -8.54 2.10
CA ILE A 57 -3.10 -7.37 1.62
C ILE A 57 -2.06 -7.75 0.56
N ASP A 58 -1.32 -8.84 0.79
CA ASP A 58 -0.29 -9.32 -0.13
C ASP A 58 -0.91 -9.78 -1.46
N THR A 59 -2.06 -10.47 -1.41
CA THR A 59 -2.82 -10.88 -2.60
C THR A 59 -3.29 -9.67 -3.40
N LEU A 60 -3.94 -8.70 -2.74
CA LEU A 60 -4.39 -7.46 -3.39
C LEU A 60 -3.21 -6.67 -3.99
N SER A 61 -2.05 -6.68 -3.34
CA SER A 61 -0.84 -6.03 -3.86
C SER A 61 -0.32 -6.72 -5.13
N SER A 62 -0.40 -8.04 -5.20
CA SER A 62 -0.10 -8.81 -6.42
C SER A 62 -1.07 -8.46 -7.55
N ASP A 63 -2.38 -8.50 -7.26
CA ASP A 63 -3.42 -8.20 -8.24
C ASP A 63 -3.29 -6.76 -8.79
N ILE A 64 -3.01 -5.78 -7.93
CA ILE A 64 -2.75 -4.40 -8.35
C ILE A 64 -1.56 -4.33 -9.32
N SER A 65 -0.49 -5.07 -9.05
CA SER A 65 0.71 -5.10 -9.89
C SER A 65 0.40 -5.68 -11.28
N GLU A 66 -0.36 -6.78 -11.32
CA GLU A 66 -0.81 -7.39 -12.57
C GLU A 66 -1.75 -6.48 -13.37
N LEU A 67 -2.74 -5.86 -12.70
CA LEU A 67 -3.66 -4.91 -13.32
C LEU A 67 -2.92 -3.69 -13.90
N GLN A 68 -1.90 -3.19 -13.21
CA GLN A 68 -1.06 -2.11 -13.71
C GLN A 68 -0.25 -2.53 -14.94
N ALA A 69 0.29 -3.75 -14.97
CA ALA A 69 0.99 -4.29 -16.13
C ALA A 69 0.06 -4.45 -17.33
N LEU A 70 -1.14 -4.98 -17.10
CA LEU A 70 -2.17 -5.15 -18.13
C LEU A 70 -2.64 -3.81 -18.68
N LYS A 71 -2.86 -2.81 -17.81
CA LYS A 71 -3.18 -1.43 -18.22
C LYS A 71 -2.10 -0.86 -19.15
N LYS A 72 -0.83 -0.99 -18.78
CA LYS A 72 0.30 -0.52 -19.62
C LYS A 72 0.33 -1.24 -20.97
N LYS A 73 0.14 -2.56 -20.99
CA LYS A 73 0.10 -3.35 -22.23
C LYS A 73 -1.01 -2.88 -23.17
N LEU A 74 -2.22 -2.66 -22.65
CA LEU A 74 -3.36 -2.18 -23.44
C LEU A 74 -3.14 -0.74 -23.93
N SER A 75 -2.60 0.15 -23.10
CA SER A 75 -2.27 1.52 -23.53
C SER A 75 -1.25 1.53 -24.65
N ASN A 76 -0.18 0.73 -24.54
CA ASN A 76 0.84 0.63 -25.59
C ASN A 76 0.27 0.04 -26.89
N ALA A 77 -0.55 -1.02 -26.78
CA ALA A 77 -1.19 -1.63 -27.96
C ALA A 77 -2.13 -0.65 -28.67
N LEU A 78 -2.88 0.16 -27.92
CA LEU A 78 -3.73 1.20 -28.47
C LEU A 78 -2.93 2.28 -29.21
N GLU A 79 -1.79 2.69 -28.65
CA GLU A 79 -0.91 3.68 -29.28
C GLU A 79 -0.30 3.15 -30.58
N ILE A 80 0.21 1.91 -30.56
CA ILE A 80 0.72 1.22 -31.76
C ILE A 80 -0.37 1.13 -32.83
N ALA A 81 -1.58 0.72 -32.45
CA ALA A 81 -2.70 0.60 -33.38
C ALA A 81 -3.05 1.96 -34.03
N LYS A 82 -3.04 3.06 -33.26
CA LYS A 82 -3.27 4.40 -33.80
C LYS A 82 -2.19 4.81 -34.81
N VAL A 83 -0.93 4.53 -34.52
CA VAL A 83 0.20 4.82 -35.44
C VAL A 83 0.05 4.03 -36.74
N GLN A 84 -0.22 2.73 -36.65
CA GLN A 84 -0.39 1.88 -37.83
C GLN A 84 -1.60 2.31 -38.69
N VAL A 85 -2.72 2.67 -38.06
CA VAL A 85 -3.88 3.20 -38.79
C VAL A 85 -3.53 4.53 -39.48
N ALA A 86 -2.78 5.41 -38.82
CA ALA A 86 -2.31 6.66 -39.42
C ALA A 86 -1.35 6.44 -40.61
N GLU A 87 -0.44 5.47 -40.52
CA GLU A 87 0.46 5.07 -41.63
C GLU A 87 -0.33 4.57 -42.84
N ILE A 88 -1.35 3.73 -42.63
CA ILE A 88 -2.21 3.24 -43.71
C ILE A 88 -3.02 4.39 -44.32
N PHE A 89 -3.55 5.30 -43.51
CA PHE A 89 -4.28 6.48 -44.00
C PHE A 89 -3.40 7.36 -44.89
N LEU A 90 -2.16 7.62 -44.46
CA LEU A 90 -1.16 8.35 -45.24
C LEU A 90 -0.83 7.66 -46.57
N ALA A 91 -0.60 6.34 -46.55
CA ALA A 91 -0.29 5.57 -47.75
C ALA A 91 -1.42 5.57 -48.79
N ASN A 92 -2.67 5.70 -48.34
CA ASN A 92 -3.86 5.74 -49.20
C ASN A 92 -4.34 7.18 -49.50
N GLY A 93 -3.65 8.21 -48.99
CA GLY A 93 -4.05 9.61 -49.17
C GLY A 93 -5.39 9.99 -48.51
N ILE A 94 -5.74 9.33 -47.40
CA ILE A 94 -7.00 9.55 -46.70
C ILE A 94 -6.76 10.40 -45.45
N ASP A 95 -7.29 11.63 -45.45
CA ASP A 95 -7.17 12.54 -44.29
C ASP A 95 -8.28 12.35 -43.24
N ARG A 96 -9.47 11.92 -43.68
CA ARG A 96 -10.63 11.73 -42.81
C ARG A 96 -11.58 10.64 -43.34
N ILE A 97 -12.09 9.84 -42.41
CA ILE A 97 -13.18 8.89 -42.66
C ILE A 97 -14.29 9.15 -41.64
N ASP A 98 -15.52 9.37 -42.09
CA ASP A 98 -16.68 9.51 -41.20
C ASP A 98 -17.29 8.13 -40.89
N GLY A 99 -17.77 7.97 -39.66
CA GLY A 99 -18.37 6.71 -39.21
C GLY A 99 -19.88 6.81 -39.02
N ASN A 100 -20.55 5.66 -39.00
CA ASN A 100 -21.98 5.58 -38.69
C ASN A 100 -22.25 5.52 -37.16
N ILE A 101 -21.34 4.91 -36.39
CA ILE A 101 -21.43 4.80 -34.91
C ILE A 101 -20.50 5.81 -34.20
N ILE A 102 -19.34 6.10 -34.80
CA ILE A 102 -18.40 7.13 -34.33
C ILE A 102 -18.41 8.31 -35.30
N SER A 103 -18.19 9.54 -34.83
CA SER A 103 -18.28 10.73 -35.68
C SER A 103 -17.29 10.70 -36.84
N SER A 104 -15.99 10.53 -36.57
CA SER A 104 -14.95 10.46 -37.60
C SER A 104 -13.61 9.97 -37.06
N LEU A 105 -12.79 9.39 -37.94
CA LEU A 105 -11.35 9.24 -37.78
C LEU A 105 -10.66 10.32 -38.62
N THR A 106 -9.85 11.16 -37.96
CA THR A 106 -9.06 12.20 -38.62
C THR A 106 -7.58 11.97 -38.39
N LEU A 107 -6.80 12.09 -39.46
CA LEU A 107 -5.35 12.08 -39.35
C LEU A 107 -4.89 13.35 -38.60
N THR A 108 -4.00 13.18 -37.64
CA THR A 108 -3.40 14.31 -36.90
C THR A 108 -1.97 14.49 -37.39
N ASN A 109 -1.58 15.74 -37.66
CA ASN A 109 -0.22 16.05 -38.11
C ASN A 109 0.81 15.68 -37.02
N PRO A 110 1.99 15.15 -37.40
CA PRO A 110 3.06 14.91 -36.46
C PRO A 110 3.47 16.24 -35.82
N THR A 111 3.48 16.28 -34.48
CA THR A 111 3.96 17.45 -33.73
C THR A 111 5.34 17.14 -33.17
N THR A 112 6.36 17.84 -33.68
CA THR A 112 7.72 17.76 -33.16
C THR A 112 7.89 18.77 -32.02
N LYS A 113 8.05 18.30 -30.79
CA LYS A 113 8.53 19.12 -29.68
C LYS A 113 10.04 18.95 -29.58
N THR A 114 10.79 19.95 -30.02
CA THR A 114 12.24 20.02 -29.79
C THR A 114 12.48 20.31 -28.31
N LYS A 115 13.09 19.37 -27.60
CA LYS A 115 13.71 19.60 -26.30
C LYS A 115 15.21 19.68 -26.54
N ASP A 116 15.78 20.84 -26.31
CA ASP A 116 17.23 20.99 -26.33
C ASP A 116 17.79 20.35 -25.05
N GLU A 117 18.47 19.21 -25.19
CA GLU A 117 19.27 18.65 -24.11
C GLU A 117 20.54 19.50 -23.97
N ILE A 118 20.57 20.36 -22.94
CA ILE A 118 21.77 21.13 -22.60
C ILE A 118 22.76 20.18 -21.91
N ILE A 119 23.69 19.62 -22.70
CA ILE A 119 24.82 18.87 -22.16
C ILE A 119 25.88 19.88 -21.71
N ILE A 120 26.02 20.05 -20.39
CA ILE A 120 27.03 20.91 -19.78
C ILE A 120 28.39 20.24 -19.96
N LYS A 121 29.22 20.76 -20.87
CA LYS A 121 30.58 20.25 -21.12
C LYS A 121 31.60 20.71 -20.06
N ASN A 122 31.33 21.84 -19.40
CA ASN A 122 32.21 22.42 -18.40
C ASN A 122 31.37 23.17 -17.36
N GLU A 123 31.23 22.56 -16.19
CA GLU A 123 30.43 23.09 -15.07
C GLU A 123 31.11 24.32 -14.44
N ASP A 124 32.43 24.29 -14.26
CA ASP A 124 33.19 25.38 -13.61
C ASP A 124 33.11 26.70 -14.38
N ALA A 125 33.15 26.63 -15.71
CA ALA A 125 32.97 27.81 -16.55
C ALA A 125 31.55 28.40 -16.40
N LEU A 126 30.51 27.56 -16.35
CA LEU A 126 29.13 28.03 -16.18
C LEU A 126 28.88 28.60 -14.78
N ILE A 127 29.50 28.03 -13.75
CA ILE A 127 29.49 28.55 -12.38
C ILE A 127 30.11 29.96 -12.34
N ASN A 128 31.27 30.13 -12.97
CA ASN A 128 31.96 31.42 -13.04
C ASN A 128 31.23 32.45 -13.92
N LEU A 129 30.51 32.00 -14.96
CA LEU A 129 29.65 32.85 -15.79
C LEU A 129 28.31 33.21 -15.12
N GLY A 130 28.05 32.72 -13.90
CA GLY A 130 26.86 33.09 -13.13
C GLY A 130 25.59 32.29 -13.46
N TYR A 131 25.70 31.19 -14.23
CA TYR A 131 24.59 30.27 -14.52
C TYR A 131 24.38 29.27 -13.37
N VAL A 132 24.29 29.78 -12.14
CA VAL A 132 24.10 28.97 -10.92
C VAL A 132 22.90 29.45 -10.12
N LYS A 133 22.15 28.49 -9.59
CA LYS A 133 21.11 28.76 -8.59
C LYS A 133 21.72 28.58 -7.21
N PHE A 134 21.99 29.68 -6.50
CA PHE A 134 22.44 29.62 -5.10
C PHE A 134 21.29 29.11 -4.22
N SER A 135 21.31 27.82 -3.89
CA SER A 135 20.46 27.23 -2.86
C SER A 135 21.25 27.04 -1.57
N VAL A 136 20.60 27.30 -0.44
CA VAL A 136 21.16 26.99 0.87
C VAL A 136 21.34 25.47 0.98
N ASP A 137 22.56 25.04 1.29
CA ASP A 137 22.87 23.62 1.53
C ASP A 137 22.29 23.19 2.88
N LEU A 138 21.15 22.51 2.83
CA LEU A 138 20.45 22.00 4.01
C LEU A 138 21.29 20.95 4.76
N GLU A 139 22.12 20.16 4.06
CA GLU A 139 22.96 19.15 4.70
C GLU A 139 24.12 19.78 5.48
N ALA A 140 24.74 20.83 4.92
CA ALA A 140 25.76 21.60 5.62
C ALA A 140 25.17 22.32 6.85
N VAL A 141 23.97 22.88 6.73
CA VAL A 141 23.25 23.51 7.84
C VAL A 141 22.92 22.47 8.93
N GLU A 142 22.44 21.29 8.58
CA GLU A 142 22.19 20.20 9.54
C GLU A 142 23.47 19.75 10.27
N LYS A 143 24.59 19.63 9.54
CA LYS A 143 25.90 19.29 10.14
C LYS A 143 26.40 20.40 11.07
N ALA A 144 26.29 21.66 10.66
CA ALA A 144 26.65 22.81 11.47
C ALA A 144 25.77 22.92 12.73
N LEU A 145 24.48 22.60 12.63
CA LEU A 145 23.54 22.61 13.76
C LEU A 145 23.81 21.50 14.79
N LYS A 146 24.61 20.47 14.46
CA LYS A 146 25.11 19.47 15.44
C LYS A 146 26.28 20.01 16.27
N THR A 147 27.03 20.99 15.76
CA THR A 147 28.23 21.53 16.40
C THR A 147 27.89 22.70 17.34
N LYS A 148 28.61 22.86 18.46
CA LYS A 148 28.34 23.93 19.45
C LYS A 148 28.53 25.34 18.88
N GLU A 149 29.40 25.49 17.89
CA GLU A 149 29.71 26.77 17.23
C GLU A 149 28.66 27.11 16.15
N GLY A 150 28.30 26.16 15.29
CA GLY A 150 27.23 26.35 14.30
C GLY A 150 25.85 26.62 14.92
N LYS A 151 25.54 26.08 16.11
CA LYS A 151 24.33 26.44 16.87
C LYS A 151 24.28 27.92 17.30
N LYS A 152 25.43 28.60 17.48
CA LYS A 152 25.46 30.02 17.86
C LYS A 152 25.26 30.94 16.65
N GLU A 153 25.81 30.55 15.50
CA GLU A 153 25.74 31.32 14.26
C GLU A 153 24.39 31.14 13.55
N LEU A 154 23.87 29.91 13.49
CA LEU A 154 22.58 29.59 12.86
C LEU A 154 21.37 29.99 13.72
N LYS A 155 21.57 30.30 15.02
CA LYS A 155 20.48 30.73 15.92
C LYS A 155 19.76 32.00 15.48
N LYS A 156 20.42 32.84 14.68
CA LYS A 156 19.84 34.07 14.12
C LYS A 156 19.03 33.82 12.84
N PHE A 157 19.19 32.66 12.20
CA PHE A 157 18.65 32.39 10.86
C PHE A 157 17.78 31.12 10.77
N VAL A 158 17.83 30.22 11.76
CA VAL A 158 17.10 28.95 11.76
C VAL A 158 16.44 28.74 13.12
N GLU A 159 15.11 28.61 13.13
CA GLU A 159 14.34 28.15 14.28
C GLU A 159 14.15 26.63 14.19
N VAL A 160 14.73 25.89 15.12
CA VAL A 160 14.63 24.43 15.16
C VAL A 160 13.65 24.03 16.25
N THR A 161 12.42 23.74 15.85
CA THR A 161 11.39 23.19 16.73
C THR A 161 11.50 21.66 16.68
N PRO A 162 11.95 20.98 17.75
CA PRO A 162 12.01 19.52 17.75
C PRO A 162 10.60 18.95 17.76
N ILE A 163 10.14 18.42 16.61
CA ILE A 163 8.90 17.66 16.53
C ILE A 163 9.21 16.22 16.96
N THR A 164 8.84 15.87 18.19
CA THR A 164 8.94 14.49 18.70
C THR A 164 7.75 13.67 18.19
N ILE A 165 7.95 12.96 17.07
CA ILE A 165 6.96 12.01 16.56
C ILE A 165 7.09 10.72 17.38
N SER A 166 6.24 10.56 18.41
CA SER A 166 6.13 9.32 19.18
C SER A 166 5.22 8.33 18.45
N SER A 167 5.80 7.23 17.97
CA SER A 167 5.02 6.15 17.36
C SER A 167 4.58 5.14 18.44
N PRO A 168 3.30 4.72 18.45
CA PRO A 168 2.81 3.76 19.45
C PRO A 168 3.40 2.37 19.23
N ALA A 169 3.50 1.58 20.30
CA ALA A 169 3.98 0.19 20.24
C ALA A 169 3.07 -0.69 19.35
N LYS A 170 3.69 -1.57 18.56
CA LYS A 170 3.00 -2.49 17.64
C LYS A 170 3.42 -3.93 17.91
N ILE A 171 2.46 -4.87 17.81
CA ILE A 171 2.73 -6.30 17.92
C ILE A 171 3.40 -6.80 16.63
N LYS A 172 4.46 -7.59 16.78
CA LYS A 172 5.12 -8.31 15.68
C LYS A 172 4.68 -9.77 15.68
N VAL A 173 4.04 -10.22 14.61
CA VAL A 173 3.73 -11.65 14.41
C VAL A 173 4.95 -12.34 13.82
N ASN A 174 5.52 -13.30 14.58
CA ASN A 174 6.64 -14.12 14.12
C ASN A 174 6.14 -15.54 13.83
N ILE A 175 6.06 -15.88 12.55
CA ILE A 175 5.61 -17.21 12.13
C ILE A 175 6.80 -18.17 12.18
N LYS A 176 6.63 -19.34 12.83
CA LYS A 176 7.63 -20.41 12.79
C LYS A 176 7.77 -20.88 11.34
N ARG A 177 9.00 -21.00 10.83
CA ARG A 177 9.22 -21.57 9.49
C ARG A 177 8.74 -23.02 9.48
N THR A 178 7.61 -23.29 8.83
CA THR A 178 7.20 -24.66 8.53
C THR A 178 8.01 -25.15 7.34
N SER A 179 8.79 -26.22 7.56
CA SER A 179 9.30 -27.02 6.45
C SER A 179 8.09 -27.58 5.71
N VAL A 180 8.01 -27.32 4.42
CA VAL A 180 6.96 -27.84 3.52
C VAL A 180 7.11 -29.35 3.48
N ASN A 181 6.43 -30.10 4.35
CA ASN A 181 6.19 -31.55 4.22
C ASN A 181 5.09 -32.00 5.21
N ASN A 182 3.95 -32.40 4.63
CA ASN A 182 2.84 -33.22 5.14
C ASN A 182 2.00 -32.80 6.37
N THR A 183 0.72 -32.58 6.07
CA THR A 183 -0.52 -32.91 6.83
C THR A 183 -0.41 -33.15 8.34
N GLN A 184 -0.97 -32.21 9.11
CA GLN A 184 -1.81 -32.50 10.28
C GLN A 184 -2.64 -31.25 10.62
N THR A 185 -3.90 -31.25 10.21
CA THR A 185 -4.97 -30.40 10.75
C THR A 185 -5.31 -30.95 12.12
N VAL A 186 -4.76 -30.37 13.18
CA VAL A 186 -5.02 -30.79 14.56
C VAL A 186 -5.35 -29.53 15.37
N GLU A 187 -6.63 -29.47 15.80
CA GLU A 187 -7.10 -28.90 17.07
C GLU A 187 -7.02 -27.38 17.31
N THR A 188 -7.39 -26.54 16.34
CA THR A 188 -7.76 -25.13 16.62
C THR A 188 -9.24 -24.81 16.39
N ASP A 189 -10.03 -25.81 15.97
CA ASP A 189 -11.44 -25.63 15.62
C ASP A 189 -12.36 -25.51 16.85
N GLU A 190 -11.87 -25.78 18.07
CA GLU A 190 -12.69 -25.76 19.29
C GLU A 190 -12.97 -24.34 19.84
N ILE A 191 -12.34 -23.29 19.29
CA ILE A 191 -12.71 -21.89 19.60
C ILE A 191 -14.01 -21.47 18.89
N LEU A 192 -14.48 -22.24 17.88
CA LEU A 192 -15.47 -21.79 16.90
C LEU A 192 -16.96 -21.97 17.28
N VAL A 193 -17.33 -22.55 18.44
CA VAL A 193 -18.73 -23.00 18.66
C VAL A 193 -19.53 -22.22 19.72
N ILE A 194 -18.94 -21.26 20.43
CA ILE A 194 -19.57 -20.71 21.66
C ILE A 194 -20.83 -19.84 21.42
N GLU A 195 -21.22 -19.50 20.19
CA GLU A 195 -22.43 -18.69 19.93
C GLU A 195 -23.70 -19.49 19.55
N GLN A 196 -23.67 -20.82 19.41
CA GLN A 196 -24.86 -21.60 19.01
C GLN A 196 -25.60 -22.36 20.14
N GLU A 197 -25.02 -22.46 21.34
CA GLU A 197 -25.65 -23.24 22.43
C GLU A 197 -26.54 -22.41 23.37
N ILE A 198 -26.53 -21.08 23.30
CA ILE A 198 -27.35 -20.24 24.20
C ILE A 198 -28.81 -20.14 23.71
N GLU A 199 -29.11 -20.43 22.45
CA GLU A 199 -30.48 -20.31 21.90
C GLU A 199 -31.34 -21.58 22.08
N ASN A 200 -30.75 -22.71 22.50
CA ASN A 200 -31.44 -24.01 22.57
C ASN A 200 -31.78 -24.50 24.00
N GLU A 201 -31.42 -23.79 25.06
CA GLU A 201 -31.81 -24.16 26.44
C GLU A 201 -33.14 -23.53 26.92
N ASP A 202 -33.64 -22.48 26.26
CA ASP A 202 -34.86 -21.78 26.70
C ASP A 202 -36.18 -22.45 26.22
N GLU A 203 -36.14 -23.40 25.27
CA GLU A 203 -37.36 -24.09 24.78
C GLU A 203 -37.75 -25.37 25.54
N LYS A 204 -37.00 -25.79 26.57
CA LYS A 204 -37.30 -27.02 27.34
C LYS A 204 -37.95 -26.82 28.71
N LEU A 205 -38.34 -25.60 29.07
CA LEU A 205 -38.97 -25.30 30.37
C LEU A 205 -40.47 -24.98 30.32
N VAL A 206 -41.15 -25.22 29.19
CA VAL A 206 -42.62 -25.14 29.12
C VAL A 206 -43.20 -26.40 28.48
N ALA A 207 -43.30 -27.47 29.28
CA ALA A 207 -44.17 -28.61 29.04
C ALA A 207 -44.87 -28.98 30.35
#